data_AF-A0A3Q7F588-F1
#
_entry.id   AF-A0A3Q7F588-F1
#
_cell.length_a   1.000
_cell.length_b   1.000
_cell.length_c   1.000
_cell.angle_alpha   90.00
_cell.angle_beta   90.00
_cell.angle_gamma   90.00
#
_symmetry.space_group_name_H-M   'P 1'
#
loop_
_entity.id
_entity.type
_entity.pdbx_description
1 polymer ?
#
loop_
_entity_poly.entity_id
_entity_poly.type
_entity_poly.pdbx_seq_one_letter_code
_entity_poly.pdbx_strand_id
1 'polypeptide(L)'
;MNAQLQKDEELRTKFEDFKKHINAEHKIEKGAAMSKIAMLEMEQQAASSKIEELEKEKEDAAKKIAFFEKELETKEEKIGKYMNAPLQKEEELRTKFEDYKKYINAEHKIEKDSAMSKIAMLEKELETKEVKAYKQAIRALREVQVEDKEPTEKVKELTKTVQKLTKERQYWETLAKKLKGKESETTELVEARKKMISVLSELNYDDVDIGIKRFGAIDTCPFRAACKQKFSHQVAEEKATELCSIWQANVENPKWNPFKTVTLSGEVQAETIDQEDQHLQQLRKDWGYEVYLAVVIALKEIKEYSMKERTTTHQLWNFEEGRKATLEEAICLMEEKLTEAKIKDTGFVKVDELKPGTEGINLIVKVLNTDVVFDKREEQQSLPSYHYSSFRTTRVAESLVGDETGTIILTTRNEQVDLMTPGSILLLYGAKIQIYRGFLRLAVENKMQIKVAEPMEFDVDDDEDCNLSLAEYEAILKY
;
A
#
# COMPACT_ATOMS: atom_id res chain seq x y z
N MET A 1 -56.49 99.88 62.04
CA MET A 1 -57.15 98.56 61.91
C MET A 1 -57.16 98.03 60.46
N ASN A 2 -57.33 98.87 59.42
CA ASN A 2 -57.44 98.40 58.02
C ASN A 2 -56.15 97.88 57.35
N ALA A 3 -54.96 98.46 57.63
CA ALA A 3 -53.73 98.07 56.91
C ALA A 3 -53.17 96.68 57.29
N GLN A 4 -53.51 96.16 58.47
CA GLN A 4 -53.04 94.85 58.94
C GLN A 4 -53.86 93.70 58.32
N LEU A 5 -55.19 93.86 58.27
CA LEU A 5 -56.12 92.92 57.61
C LEU A 5 -55.80 92.75 56.12
N GLN A 6 -55.47 93.84 55.43
CA GLN A 6 -55.13 93.83 54.01
C GLN A 6 -53.81 93.08 53.72
N LYS A 7 -52.82 93.21 54.61
CA LYS A 7 -51.57 92.44 54.52
C LYS A 7 -51.76 90.95 54.80
N ASP A 8 -52.59 90.60 55.79
CA ASP A 8 -52.88 89.20 56.10
C ASP A 8 -53.66 88.50 54.96
N GLU A 9 -54.54 89.24 54.28
CA GLU A 9 -55.29 88.74 53.12
C GLU A 9 -54.38 88.56 51.88
N GLU A 10 -53.44 89.48 51.64
CA GLU A 10 -52.40 89.31 50.61
C GLU A 10 -51.48 88.13 50.91
N LEU A 11 -51.08 87.95 52.18
CA LEU A 11 -50.23 86.82 52.59
C LEU A 11 -50.96 85.49 52.39
N ARG A 12 -52.25 85.44 52.73
CA ARG A 12 -53.10 84.26 52.55
C ARG A 12 -53.27 83.91 51.07
N THR A 13 -53.46 84.92 50.22
CA THR A 13 -53.55 84.73 48.76
C THR A 13 -52.24 84.20 48.19
N LYS A 14 -51.10 84.79 48.58
CA LYS A 14 -49.77 84.29 48.18
C LYS A 14 -49.50 82.87 48.67
N PHE A 15 -49.96 82.52 49.87
CA PHE A 15 -49.82 81.17 50.40
C PHE A 15 -50.67 80.16 49.64
N GLU A 16 -51.91 80.51 49.28
CA GLU A 16 -52.75 79.65 48.45
C GLU A 16 -52.22 79.49 47.02
N ASP A 17 -51.67 80.55 46.42
CA ASP A 17 -51.05 80.47 45.10
C ASP A 17 -49.75 79.64 45.14
N PHE A 18 -48.95 79.78 46.20
CA PHE A 18 -47.78 78.92 46.43
C PHE A 18 -48.19 77.44 46.57
N LYS A 19 -49.25 77.16 47.34
CA LYS A 19 -49.78 75.79 47.51
C LYS A 19 -50.30 75.21 46.19
N LYS A 20 -50.96 76.01 45.36
CA LYS A 20 -51.38 75.60 44.01
C LYS A 20 -50.20 75.32 43.10
N HIS A 21 -49.16 76.17 43.13
CA HIS A 21 -47.96 76.00 42.32
C HIS A 21 -47.21 74.70 42.69
N ILE A 22 -46.98 74.46 43.98
CA ILE A 22 -46.33 73.23 44.47
C ILE A 22 -47.16 72.00 44.11
N ASN A 23 -48.49 72.05 44.26
CA ASN A 23 -49.36 70.93 43.84
C ASN A 23 -49.33 70.69 42.32
N ALA A 24 -49.24 71.75 41.51
CA ALA A 24 -49.13 71.63 40.06
C ALA A 24 -47.78 71.00 39.65
N GLU A 25 -46.67 71.46 40.25
CA GLU A 25 -45.34 70.88 40.04
C GLU A 25 -45.29 69.40 40.44
N HIS A 26 -45.76 69.06 41.65
CA HIS A 26 -45.86 67.66 42.10
C HIS A 26 -46.71 66.80 41.16
N LYS A 27 -47.77 67.36 40.56
CA LYS A 27 -48.61 66.63 39.59
C LYS A 27 -47.88 66.40 38.28
N ILE A 28 -47.08 67.36 37.82
CA ILE A 28 -46.25 67.24 36.62
C ILE A 28 -45.14 66.21 36.85
N GLU A 29 -44.42 66.31 37.96
CA GLU A 29 -43.36 65.34 38.33
C GLU A 29 -43.92 63.92 38.48
N LYS A 30 -45.07 63.77 39.15
CA LYS A 30 -45.74 62.48 39.28
C LYS A 30 -46.17 61.93 37.91
N GLY A 31 -46.65 62.78 37.00
CA GLY A 31 -46.98 62.41 35.63
C GLY A 31 -45.76 61.92 34.86
N ALA A 32 -44.65 62.66 34.93
CA ALA A 32 -43.39 62.29 34.29
C ALA A 32 -42.82 60.97 34.84
N ALA A 33 -42.89 60.76 36.16
CA ALA A 33 -42.48 59.52 36.79
C ALA A 33 -43.34 58.33 36.34
N MET A 34 -44.66 58.48 36.25
CA MET A 34 -45.56 57.43 35.75
C MET A 34 -45.29 57.10 34.27
N SER A 35 -45.06 58.09 33.41
CA SER A 35 -44.68 57.84 32.01
C SER A 35 -43.35 57.07 31.90
N LYS A 36 -42.36 57.39 32.76
CA LYS A 36 -41.07 56.67 32.77
C LYS A 36 -41.22 55.23 33.26
N ILE A 37 -42.05 54.99 34.27
CA ILE A 37 -42.37 53.62 34.75
C ILE A 37 -43.05 52.82 33.63
N ALA A 38 -44.06 53.39 32.97
CA ALA A 38 -44.76 52.71 31.88
C ALA A 38 -43.82 52.34 30.71
N MET A 39 -42.87 53.23 30.36
CA MET A 39 -41.83 52.91 29.37
C MET A 39 -40.94 51.73 29.81
N LEU A 40 -40.47 51.75 31.06
CA LEU A 40 -39.62 50.68 31.59
C LEU A 40 -40.36 49.33 31.67
N GLU A 41 -41.66 49.34 31.98
CA GLU A 41 -42.49 48.14 31.97
C GLU A 41 -42.64 47.56 30.56
N MET A 42 -42.83 48.41 29.54
CA MET A 42 -42.87 47.96 28.14
C MET A 42 -41.53 47.38 27.69
N GLU A 43 -40.42 48.03 28.04
CA GLU A 43 -39.07 47.52 27.75
C GLU A 43 -38.80 46.18 28.47
N GLN A 44 -39.21 46.05 29.73
CA GLN A 44 -39.08 44.82 30.50
C GLN A 44 -39.90 43.68 29.86
N GLN A 45 -41.11 43.96 29.41
CA GLN A 45 -41.95 42.96 28.73
C GLN A 45 -41.33 42.53 27.39
N ALA A 46 -40.81 43.47 26.61
CA ALA A 46 -40.13 43.18 25.35
C ALA A 46 -38.86 42.32 25.56
N ALA A 47 -38.07 42.65 26.59
CA ALA A 47 -36.89 41.87 26.96
C ALA A 47 -37.26 40.44 27.41
N SER A 48 -38.32 40.29 28.20
CA SER A 48 -38.82 38.98 28.63
C SER A 48 -39.23 38.10 27.45
N SER A 49 -39.98 38.64 26.48
CA SER A 49 -40.38 37.89 25.29
C SER A 49 -39.18 37.45 24.45
N LYS A 50 -38.13 38.29 24.37
CA LYS A 50 -36.92 37.94 23.61
C LYS A 50 -36.10 36.84 24.28
N ILE A 51 -36.06 36.81 25.62
CA ILE A 51 -35.41 35.74 26.38
C ILE A 51 -36.10 34.41 26.12
N GLU A 52 -37.44 34.36 26.15
CA GLU A 52 -38.21 33.15 25.91
C GLU A 52 -37.97 32.59 24.48
N GLU A 53 -37.87 33.47 23.48
CA GLU A 53 -37.53 33.07 22.10
C GLU A 53 -36.12 32.45 22.02
N LEU A 54 -35.14 33.08 22.66
CA LEU A 54 -33.76 32.57 22.70
C LEU A 54 -33.63 31.25 23.47
N GLU A 55 -34.41 31.07 24.54
CA GLU A 55 -34.45 29.81 25.29
C GLU A 55 -34.97 28.65 24.43
N LYS A 56 -36.00 28.92 23.62
CA LYS A 56 -36.55 27.93 22.67
C LYS A 56 -35.54 27.58 21.57
N GLU A 57 -34.86 28.57 20.99
CA GLU A 57 -33.80 28.33 20.00
C GLU A 57 -32.64 27.52 20.59
N LYS A 58 -32.24 27.80 21.83
CA LYS A 58 -31.21 27.06 22.55
C LYS A 58 -31.62 25.60 22.76
N GLU A 59 -32.88 25.34 23.11
CA GLU A 59 -33.37 23.98 23.30
C GLU A 59 -33.39 23.18 21.98
N ASP A 60 -33.81 23.81 20.88
CA ASP A 60 -33.81 23.20 19.55
C ASP A 60 -32.37 22.93 19.05
N ALA A 61 -31.43 23.82 19.35
CA ALA A 61 -30.01 23.60 19.07
C ALA A 61 -29.44 22.42 19.88
N ALA A 62 -29.79 22.32 21.17
CA ALA A 62 -29.36 21.21 22.03
C ALA A 62 -29.88 19.86 21.52
N LYS A 63 -31.14 19.80 21.04
CA LYS A 63 -31.70 18.59 20.44
C LYS A 63 -30.96 18.16 19.17
N LYS A 64 -30.55 19.11 18.32
CA LYS A 64 -29.76 18.82 17.11
C LYS A 64 -28.37 18.30 17.46
N ILE A 65 -27.70 18.90 18.43
CA ILE A 65 -26.38 18.43 18.90
C ILE A 65 -26.48 16.99 19.40
N ALA A 66 -27.45 16.69 20.27
CA ALA A 66 -27.64 15.34 20.79
C ALA A 66 -27.93 14.29 19.69
N PHE A 67 -28.62 14.68 18.61
CA PHE A 67 -28.85 13.81 17.45
C PHE A 67 -27.54 13.50 16.72
N PHE A 68 -26.72 14.52 16.43
CA PHE A 68 -25.44 14.34 15.73
C PHE A 68 -24.41 13.57 16.57
N GLU A 69 -24.35 13.81 17.89
CA GLU A 69 -23.47 13.06 18.79
C GLU A 69 -23.80 11.56 18.76
N LYS A 70 -25.08 11.20 18.79
CA LYS A 70 -25.52 9.81 18.69
C LYS A 70 -25.20 9.19 17.32
N GLU A 71 -25.35 9.95 16.25
CA GLU A 71 -25.00 9.47 14.90
C GLU A 71 -23.49 9.22 14.78
N LEU A 72 -22.67 10.11 15.36
CA LEU A 72 -21.21 9.99 15.37
C LEU A 72 -20.76 8.76 16.17
N GLU A 73 -21.32 8.53 17.36
CA GLU A 73 -21.04 7.34 18.17
C GLU A 73 -21.34 6.03 17.41
N THR A 74 -22.48 5.96 16.70
CA THR A 74 -22.80 4.77 15.88
C THR A 74 -21.85 4.57 14.70
N LYS A 75 -21.34 5.66 14.10
CA LYS A 75 -20.36 5.60 13.02
C LYS A 75 -18.99 5.15 13.55
N GLU A 76 -18.57 5.63 14.71
CA GLU A 76 -17.34 5.20 15.39
C GLU A 76 -17.39 3.71 15.76
N GLU A 77 -18.52 3.23 16.29
CA GLU A 77 -18.69 1.79 16.57
C GLU A 77 -18.60 0.92 15.31
N LYS A 78 -19.17 1.38 14.18
CA LYS A 78 -19.05 0.67 12.90
C LYS A 78 -17.59 0.65 12.43
N ILE A 79 -16.92 1.80 12.39
CA ILE A 79 -15.51 1.91 11.99
C ILE A 79 -14.63 1.01 12.87
N GLY A 80 -14.86 0.99 14.18
CA GLY A 80 -14.12 0.11 15.10
C GLY A 80 -14.30 -1.38 14.79
N LYS A 81 -15.48 -1.81 14.34
CA LYS A 81 -15.71 -3.20 13.90
C LYS A 81 -15.03 -3.50 12.56
N TYR A 82 -15.09 -2.58 11.61
CA TYR A 82 -14.43 -2.74 10.30
C TYR A 82 -12.90 -2.77 10.42
N MET A 83 -12.29 -1.98 11.31
CA MET A 83 -10.83 -1.93 11.49
C MET A 83 -10.28 -3.10 12.30
N ASN A 84 -11.04 -3.65 13.25
CA ASN A 84 -10.58 -4.78 14.08
C ASN A 84 -10.64 -6.14 13.37
N ALA A 85 -11.55 -6.34 12.41
CA ALA A 85 -11.69 -7.62 11.71
C ALA A 85 -10.46 -7.98 10.82
N PRO A 86 -9.86 -7.05 10.04
CA PRO A 86 -8.60 -7.28 9.35
C PRO A 86 -7.44 -7.55 10.30
N LEU A 87 -7.35 -6.78 11.41
CA LEU A 87 -6.28 -6.94 12.40
C LEU A 87 -6.28 -8.34 13.02
N GLN A 88 -7.45 -8.88 13.35
CA GLN A 88 -7.58 -10.25 13.88
C GLN A 88 -7.19 -11.31 12.85
N LYS A 89 -7.59 -11.13 11.57
CA LYS A 89 -7.18 -12.04 10.49
C LYS A 89 -5.66 -12.00 10.26
N GLU A 90 -5.06 -10.82 10.32
CA GLU A 90 -3.60 -10.65 10.18
C GLU A 90 -2.85 -11.33 11.33
N GLU A 91 -3.33 -11.21 12.57
CA GLU A 91 -2.74 -11.86 13.74
C GLU A 91 -2.87 -13.39 13.69
N GLU A 92 -4.01 -13.92 13.20
CA GLU A 92 -4.19 -15.35 12.91
C GLU A 92 -3.26 -15.86 11.80
N LEU A 93 -3.07 -15.09 10.73
CA LEU A 93 -2.13 -15.45 9.66
C LEU A 93 -0.69 -15.46 10.18
N ARG A 94 -0.33 -14.46 10.98
CA ARG A 94 1.01 -14.32 11.57
C ARG A 94 1.34 -15.48 12.51
N THR A 95 0.37 -15.93 13.31
CA THR A 95 0.55 -17.10 14.19
C THR A 95 0.69 -18.40 13.39
N LYS A 96 -0.15 -18.61 12.36
CA LYS A 96 -0.01 -19.76 11.45
C LYS A 96 1.34 -19.77 10.73
N PHE A 97 1.83 -18.63 10.29
CA PHE A 97 3.12 -18.49 9.62
C PHE A 97 4.28 -18.87 10.56
N GLU A 98 4.23 -18.42 11.81
CA GLU A 98 5.26 -18.72 12.80
C GLU A 98 5.29 -20.21 13.18
N ASP A 99 4.12 -20.86 13.22
CA ASP A 99 4.05 -22.31 13.45
C ASP A 99 4.54 -23.12 12.23
N TYR A 100 4.24 -22.68 11.01
CA TYR A 100 4.80 -23.28 9.79
C TYR A 100 6.33 -23.17 9.76
N LYS A 101 6.88 -22.01 10.14
CA LYS A 101 8.33 -21.78 10.25
C LYS A 101 9.00 -22.71 11.28
N LYS A 102 8.34 -22.97 12.42
CA LYS A 102 8.83 -23.95 13.41
C LYS A 102 8.83 -25.37 12.85
N TYR A 103 7.78 -25.76 12.13
CA TYR A 103 7.67 -27.08 11.50
C TYR A 103 8.83 -27.33 10.51
N ILE A 104 9.04 -26.41 9.57
CA ILE A 104 10.12 -26.52 8.57
C ILE A 104 11.50 -26.57 9.23
N ASN A 105 11.74 -25.72 10.23
CA ASN A 105 13.01 -25.74 10.97
C ASN A 105 13.25 -27.06 11.72
N ALA A 106 12.19 -27.69 12.26
CA ALA A 106 12.29 -28.98 12.91
C ALA A 106 12.59 -30.10 11.90
N GLU A 107 11.93 -30.09 10.73
CA GLU A 107 12.21 -31.04 9.64
C GLU A 107 13.65 -30.91 9.13
N HIS A 108 14.10 -29.69 8.80
CA HIS A 108 15.48 -29.44 8.39
C HIS A 108 16.50 -29.88 9.44
N LYS A 109 16.18 -29.76 10.73
CA LYS A 109 17.04 -30.24 11.81
C LYS A 109 17.13 -31.77 11.83
N ILE A 110 16.01 -32.47 11.67
CA ILE A 110 15.97 -33.94 11.61
C ILE A 110 16.76 -34.44 10.40
N GLU A 111 16.57 -33.84 9.23
CA GLU A 111 17.30 -34.19 8.01
C GLU A 111 18.81 -33.94 8.16
N LYS A 112 19.17 -32.79 8.74
CA LYS A 112 20.57 -32.46 9.03
C LYS A 112 21.20 -33.47 9.99
N ASP A 113 20.52 -33.83 11.07
CA ASP A 113 21.02 -34.80 12.05
C ASP A 113 21.14 -36.22 11.45
N SER A 114 20.21 -36.60 10.56
CA SER A 114 20.26 -37.85 9.80
C SER A 114 21.45 -37.87 8.82
N ALA A 115 21.65 -36.80 8.05
CA ALA A 115 22.78 -36.66 7.15
C ALA A 115 24.13 -36.68 7.90
N MET A 116 24.22 -35.95 9.02
CA MET A 116 25.40 -35.93 9.89
C MET A 116 25.72 -37.34 10.45
N SER A 117 24.69 -38.09 10.88
CA SER A 117 24.88 -39.46 11.35
C SER A 117 25.38 -40.40 10.25
N LYS A 118 24.88 -40.22 9.01
CA LYS A 118 25.30 -41.02 7.85
C LYS A 118 26.74 -40.72 7.43
N ILE A 119 27.14 -39.45 7.48
CA ILE A 119 28.53 -39.02 7.26
C ILE A 119 29.44 -39.68 8.30
N ALA A 120 29.11 -39.60 9.59
CA ALA A 120 29.91 -40.20 10.65
C ALA A 120 30.05 -41.74 10.51
N MET A 121 28.99 -42.43 10.08
CA MET A 121 29.07 -43.87 9.77
C MET A 121 30.01 -44.17 8.60
N LEU A 122 29.95 -43.38 7.53
CA LEU A 122 30.81 -43.55 6.35
C LEU A 122 32.27 -43.25 6.67
N GLU A 123 32.55 -42.21 7.46
CA GLU A 123 33.90 -41.89 7.93
C GLU A 123 34.49 -43.04 8.76
N LYS A 124 33.71 -43.62 9.68
CA LYS A 124 34.14 -44.77 10.48
C LYS A 124 34.34 -46.04 9.63
N GLU A 125 33.49 -46.27 8.63
CA GLU A 125 33.68 -47.36 7.68
C GLU A 125 34.94 -47.17 6.83
N LEU A 126 35.21 -45.94 6.38
CA LEU A 126 36.40 -45.62 5.61
C LEU A 126 37.65 -45.85 6.47
N GLU A 127 37.68 -45.32 7.68
CA GLU A 127 38.79 -45.48 8.62
C GLU A 127 39.00 -46.96 8.98
N THR A 128 37.94 -47.75 9.19
CA THR A 128 38.08 -49.19 9.44
C THR A 128 38.54 -49.98 8.23
N LYS A 129 38.12 -49.61 7.01
CA LYS A 129 38.58 -50.22 5.75
C LYS A 129 40.05 -49.88 5.48
N GLU A 130 40.44 -48.62 5.66
CA GLU A 130 41.82 -48.16 5.55
C GLU A 130 42.71 -48.84 6.60
N VAL A 131 42.32 -48.82 7.89
CA VAL A 131 43.07 -49.48 8.96
C VAL A 131 43.14 -51.00 8.74
N LYS A 132 42.09 -51.65 8.21
CA LYS A 132 42.16 -53.06 7.82
C LYS A 132 43.14 -53.27 6.67
N ALA A 133 43.08 -52.46 5.62
CA ALA A 133 44.01 -52.54 4.49
C ALA A 133 45.45 -52.35 4.95
N TYR A 134 45.73 -51.36 5.81
CA TYR A 134 47.04 -51.14 6.39
C TYR A 134 47.48 -52.28 7.31
N LYS A 135 46.61 -52.82 8.17
CA LYS A 135 46.94 -53.98 9.03
C LYS A 135 47.21 -55.24 8.21
N GLN A 136 46.47 -55.46 7.11
CA GLN A 136 46.64 -56.60 6.22
C GLN A 136 47.93 -56.46 5.40
N ALA A 137 48.26 -55.25 4.92
CA ALA A 137 49.54 -54.94 4.29
C ALA A 137 50.71 -55.12 5.27
N ILE A 138 50.58 -54.69 6.53
CA ILE A 138 51.60 -54.89 7.58
C ILE A 138 51.78 -56.36 7.92
N ARG A 139 50.71 -57.18 7.98
CA ARG A 139 50.81 -58.65 8.16
C ARG A 139 51.52 -59.31 6.99
N ALA A 140 51.16 -58.94 5.75
CA ALA A 140 51.83 -59.43 4.55
C ALA A 140 53.32 -59.03 4.51
N LEU A 141 53.70 -57.89 5.10
CA LEU A 141 55.10 -57.48 5.25
C LEU A 141 55.83 -58.20 6.40
N ARG A 142 55.12 -58.74 7.40
CA ARG A 142 55.69 -59.43 8.56
C ARG A 142 55.89 -60.93 8.35
N GLU A 143 55.10 -61.53 7.46
CA GLU A 143 55.24 -62.93 7.03
C GLU A 143 56.39 -63.13 6.02
N VAL A 144 57.02 -62.03 5.56
CA VAL A 144 58.19 -62.07 4.66
C VAL A 144 59.47 -61.88 5.48
N GLN A 145 59.86 -62.95 6.16
CA GLN A 145 61.24 -63.42 6.18
C GLN A 145 61.15 -64.91 5.81
N VAL A 146 61.83 -65.43 4.78
CA VAL A 146 63.19 -65.15 4.33
C VAL A 146 63.25 -65.34 2.80
N GLU A 147 63.87 -64.39 2.11
CA GLU A 147 64.75 -64.52 0.92
C GLU A 147 64.62 -63.31 -0.03
N ASP A 148 65.73 -62.55 -0.05
CA ASP A 148 66.21 -61.59 -1.03
C ASP A 148 65.38 -61.34 -2.32
N LYS A 149 64.96 -60.07 -2.49
CA LYS A 149 64.81 -59.27 -3.75
C LYS A 149 63.44 -58.66 -4.14
N GLU A 150 62.34 -58.83 -3.41
CA GLU A 150 60.99 -58.39 -3.87
C GLU A 150 60.38 -57.01 -3.40
N PRO A 151 60.82 -56.31 -2.34
CA PRO A 151 60.08 -55.13 -1.81
C PRO A 151 60.07 -53.89 -2.73
N THR A 152 61.12 -53.72 -3.53
CA THR A 152 61.31 -52.54 -4.39
C THR A 152 60.31 -52.44 -5.53
N GLU A 153 59.78 -53.58 -6.01
CA GLU A 153 58.83 -53.60 -7.13
C GLU A 153 57.41 -53.24 -6.70
N LYS A 154 56.95 -53.76 -5.57
CA LYS A 154 55.63 -53.42 -4.99
C LYS A 154 55.57 -51.96 -4.55
N VAL A 155 56.65 -51.41 -4.00
CA VAL A 155 56.76 -49.97 -3.69
C VAL A 155 56.72 -49.13 -4.96
N LYS A 156 57.38 -49.56 -6.05
CA LYS A 156 57.28 -48.89 -7.36
C LYS A 156 55.86 -48.93 -7.92
N GLU A 157 55.14 -50.04 -7.75
CA GLU A 157 53.77 -50.20 -8.22
C GLU A 157 52.77 -49.34 -7.44
N LEU A 158 52.90 -49.30 -6.11
CA LEU A 158 52.12 -48.42 -5.24
C LEU A 158 52.40 -46.93 -5.52
N THR A 159 53.66 -46.58 -5.83
CA THR A 159 54.03 -45.21 -6.21
C THR A 159 53.36 -44.81 -7.53
N LYS A 160 53.27 -45.72 -8.50
CA LYS A 160 52.56 -45.49 -9.78
C LYS A 160 51.06 -45.29 -9.57
N THR A 161 50.43 -46.06 -8.68
CA THR A 161 48.99 -45.93 -8.39
C THR A 161 48.68 -44.63 -7.66
N VAL A 162 49.48 -44.26 -6.66
CA VAL A 162 49.35 -42.95 -5.99
C VAL A 162 49.51 -41.83 -7.01
N GLN A 163 50.53 -41.85 -7.87
CA GLN A 163 50.71 -40.85 -8.91
C GLN A 163 49.53 -40.77 -9.89
N LYS A 164 48.91 -41.90 -10.24
CA LYS A 164 47.72 -41.93 -11.11
C LYS A 164 46.52 -41.26 -10.43
N LEU A 165 46.25 -41.62 -9.17
CA LEU A 165 45.16 -41.04 -8.38
C LEU A 165 45.35 -39.53 -8.13
N THR A 166 46.58 -39.08 -7.88
CA THR A 166 46.88 -37.64 -7.72
C THR A 166 46.58 -36.86 -9.00
N LYS A 167 46.90 -37.42 -10.18
CA LYS A 167 46.60 -36.80 -11.48
C LYS A 167 45.10 -36.73 -11.75
N GLU A 168 44.35 -37.80 -11.46
CA GLU A 168 42.89 -37.79 -11.58
C GLU A 168 42.25 -36.77 -10.63
N ARG A 169 42.71 -36.69 -9.38
CA ARG A 169 42.25 -35.66 -8.43
C ARG A 169 42.51 -34.24 -8.94
N GLN A 170 43.72 -33.97 -9.43
CA GLN A 170 44.05 -32.66 -10.01
C GLN A 170 43.20 -32.33 -11.25
N TYR A 171 42.90 -33.32 -12.07
CA TYR A 171 41.98 -33.16 -13.21
C TYR A 171 40.58 -32.76 -12.74
N TRP A 172 40.00 -33.48 -11.76
CA TRP A 172 38.68 -33.16 -11.22
C TRP A 172 38.64 -31.81 -10.48
N GLU A 173 39.68 -31.45 -9.73
CA GLU A 173 39.80 -30.12 -9.11
C GLU A 173 39.89 -29.00 -10.15
N THR A 174 40.61 -29.22 -11.25
CA THR A 174 40.69 -28.26 -12.37
C THR A 174 39.36 -28.13 -13.08
N LEU A 175 38.65 -29.24 -13.29
CA LEU A 175 37.32 -29.23 -13.91
C LEU A 175 36.29 -28.55 -13.01
N ALA A 176 36.31 -28.81 -11.70
CA ALA A 176 35.44 -28.14 -10.73
C ALA A 176 35.70 -26.62 -10.70
N LYS A 177 36.97 -26.18 -10.71
CA LYS A 177 37.31 -24.76 -10.86
C LYS A 177 36.80 -24.17 -12.18
N LYS A 178 36.90 -24.92 -13.28
CA LYS A 178 36.44 -24.49 -14.60
C LYS A 178 34.92 -24.42 -14.72
N LEU A 179 34.20 -25.33 -14.06
CA LEU A 179 32.74 -25.34 -13.96
C LEU A 179 32.25 -24.20 -13.07
N LYS A 180 32.87 -23.98 -11.91
CA LYS A 180 32.57 -22.84 -11.02
C LYS A 180 32.79 -21.49 -11.70
N GLY A 181 33.78 -21.41 -12.60
CA GLY A 181 34.01 -20.24 -13.47
C GLY A 181 33.12 -20.16 -14.72
N LYS A 182 32.34 -21.20 -15.03
CA LYS A 182 31.26 -21.19 -16.05
C LYS A 182 29.88 -20.95 -15.43
N GLU A 183 29.75 -21.24 -14.14
CA GLU A 183 28.58 -20.97 -13.30
C GLU A 183 28.52 -19.49 -12.87
N SER A 184 29.61 -18.74 -13.00
CA SER A 184 29.53 -17.28 -13.08
C SER A 184 28.71 -16.91 -14.32
N GLU A 185 27.66 -16.13 -14.13
CA GLU A 185 26.73 -15.63 -15.15
C GLU A 185 27.38 -15.57 -16.54
N THR A 186 26.80 -16.31 -17.50
CA THR A 186 27.23 -16.22 -18.90
C THR A 186 27.19 -14.75 -19.33
N THR A 187 28.05 -14.38 -20.27
CA THR A 187 28.07 -13.00 -20.81
C THR A 187 26.67 -12.55 -21.25
N GLU A 188 25.90 -13.47 -21.85
CA GLU A 188 24.52 -13.25 -22.25
C GLU A 188 23.59 -12.95 -21.06
N LEU A 189 23.69 -13.66 -19.94
CA LEU A 189 22.88 -13.39 -18.75
C LEU A 189 23.21 -12.04 -18.11
N VAL A 190 24.49 -11.67 -18.08
CA VAL A 190 24.91 -10.35 -17.59
C VAL A 190 24.36 -9.24 -18.49
N GLU A 191 24.42 -9.42 -19.81
CA GLU A 191 23.88 -8.48 -20.78
C GLU A 191 22.36 -8.38 -20.71
N ALA A 192 21.65 -9.51 -20.61
CA ALA A 192 20.20 -9.56 -20.44
C ALA A 192 19.77 -8.82 -19.16
N ARG A 193 20.48 -9.04 -18.04
CA ARG A 193 20.20 -8.33 -16.79
C ARG A 193 20.47 -6.83 -16.89
N LYS A 194 21.56 -6.41 -17.53
CA LYS A 194 21.82 -4.98 -17.80
C LYS A 194 20.71 -4.36 -18.64
N LYS A 195 20.24 -5.06 -19.66
CA LYS A 195 19.15 -4.58 -20.50
C LYS A 195 17.84 -4.47 -19.73
N MET A 196 17.54 -5.44 -18.86
CA MET A 196 16.36 -5.40 -17.99
C MET A 196 16.40 -4.20 -17.03
N ILE A 197 17.54 -3.94 -16.39
CA ILE A 197 17.73 -2.76 -15.52
C ILE A 197 17.51 -1.46 -16.30
N SER A 198 18.01 -1.38 -17.54
CA SER A 198 17.78 -0.21 -18.41
C SER A 198 16.29 -0.01 -18.70
N VAL A 199 15.56 -1.07 -19.05
CA VAL A 199 14.12 -0.99 -19.36
C VAL A 199 13.32 -0.58 -18.12
N LEU A 200 13.53 -1.24 -16.98
CA LEU A 200 12.81 -0.92 -15.75
C LEU A 200 13.12 0.49 -15.21
N SER A 201 14.31 1.04 -15.50
CA SER A 201 14.67 2.42 -15.11
C SER A 201 13.85 3.47 -15.88
N GLU A 202 13.44 3.17 -17.12
CA GLU A 202 12.66 4.10 -17.95
C GLU A 202 11.18 4.11 -17.56
N LEU A 203 10.69 3.05 -16.90
CA LEU A 203 9.28 2.84 -16.64
C LEU A 203 8.79 3.45 -15.31
N ASN A 204 9.71 3.88 -14.43
CA ASN A 204 9.45 4.59 -13.16
C ASN A 204 8.19 4.10 -12.41
N TYR A 205 8.15 2.81 -12.08
CA TYR A 205 7.10 2.21 -11.27
C TYR A 205 7.39 2.44 -9.78
N ASP A 206 6.61 3.30 -9.14
CA ASP A 206 6.76 3.62 -7.71
C ASP A 206 6.13 2.55 -6.79
N ASP A 207 5.37 1.59 -7.35
CA ASP A 207 4.56 0.61 -6.60
C ASP A 207 4.69 -0.81 -7.17
N VAL A 208 5.89 -1.39 -7.06
CA VAL A 208 6.16 -2.78 -7.48
C VAL A 208 7.13 -3.45 -6.51
N ASP A 209 6.81 -4.70 -6.13
CA ASP A 209 7.65 -5.53 -5.24
C ASP A 209 9.02 -5.84 -5.85
N ILE A 210 9.12 -5.81 -7.18
CA ILE A 210 10.38 -5.99 -7.91
C ILE A 210 10.72 -4.68 -8.62
N GLY A 211 11.88 -4.12 -8.29
CA GLY A 211 12.33 -2.87 -8.88
C GLY A 211 13.84 -2.73 -8.92
N ILE A 212 14.30 -1.49 -9.10
CA ILE A 212 15.73 -1.18 -9.19
C ILE A 212 16.17 -0.53 -7.89
N LYS A 213 17.04 -1.22 -7.16
CA LYS A 213 17.71 -0.63 -6.01
C LYS A 213 19.05 -0.02 -6.44
N ARG A 214 19.26 1.24 -6.05
CA ARG A 214 20.50 2.00 -6.27
C ARG A 214 21.40 1.86 -5.05
N PHE A 215 22.39 0.97 -5.13
CA PHE A 215 23.34 0.76 -4.04
C PHE A 215 24.42 1.83 -4.04
N GLY A 216 24.72 2.37 -2.86
CA GLY A 216 25.76 3.37 -2.69
C GLY A 216 25.35 4.79 -3.04
N ALA A 217 24.09 5.01 -3.40
CA ALA A 217 23.51 6.34 -3.51
C ALA A 217 23.07 6.80 -2.13
N ILE A 218 23.47 8.00 -1.73
CA ILE A 218 23.07 8.60 -0.46
C ILE A 218 21.59 8.99 -0.54
N ASP A 219 20.81 8.55 0.45
CA ASP A 219 19.44 9.02 0.64
C ASP A 219 19.43 10.52 0.91
N THR A 220 18.69 11.26 0.07
CA THR A 220 18.61 12.72 0.12
C THR A 220 17.62 13.22 1.18
N CYS A 221 16.71 12.37 1.67
CA CYS A 221 15.66 12.79 2.60
C CYS A 221 16.21 13.35 3.93
N PRO A 222 17.20 12.71 4.59
CA PRO A 222 17.83 13.23 5.80
C PRO A 222 18.51 14.59 5.60
N PHE A 223 19.12 14.80 4.44
CA PHE A 223 19.79 16.06 4.09
C PHE A 223 18.78 17.19 3.89
N ARG A 224 17.67 16.91 3.21
CA ARG A 224 16.55 17.85 3.05
C ARG A 224 15.96 18.24 4.40
N ALA A 225 15.74 17.26 5.28
CA ALA A 225 15.23 17.51 6.62
C ALA A 225 16.19 18.40 7.45
N ALA A 226 17.49 18.07 7.46
CA ALA A 226 18.50 18.85 8.17
C ALA A 226 18.65 20.27 7.60
N CYS A 227 18.62 20.44 6.28
CA CYS A 227 18.71 21.74 5.63
C CYS A 227 17.47 22.61 5.89
N LYS A 228 16.26 22.04 5.94
CA LYS A 228 15.03 22.78 6.28
C LYS A 228 15.04 23.34 7.71
N GLN A 229 15.76 22.69 8.63
CA GLN A 229 15.93 23.20 10.00
C GLN A 229 16.93 24.36 10.10
N LYS A 230 17.88 24.45 9.16
CA LYS A 230 18.99 25.43 9.19
C LYS A 230 18.83 26.61 8.23
N PHE A 231 18.13 26.43 7.12
CA PHE A 231 17.98 27.43 6.07
C PHE A 231 16.52 27.78 5.82
N SER A 232 16.29 28.93 5.17
CA SER A 232 14.95 29.29 4.70
C SER A 232 14.46 28.31 3.63
N HIS A 233 13.13 28.15 3.53
CA HIS A 233 12.52 27.22 2.58
C HIS A 233 12.96 27.42 1.12
N GLN A 234 13.25 28.67 0.72
CA GLN A 234 13.73 29.00 -0.62
C GLN A 234 15.13 28.45 -0.95
N VAL A 235 16.01 28.31 0.05
CA VAL A 235 17.42 27.95 -0.16
C VAL A 235 17.74 26.55 0.40
N ALA A 236 16.88 26.02 1.28
CA ALA A 236 17.08 24.72 1.92
C ALA A 236 17.20 23.56 0.93
N GLU A 237 16.40 23.55 -0.14
CA GLU A 237 16.40 22.48 -1.14
C GLU A 237 17.67 22.47 -1.99
N GLU A 238 18.11 23.66 -2.43
CA GLU A 238 19.37 23.82 -3.16
C GLU A 238 20.56 23.40 -2.30
N LYS A 239 20.56 23.81 -1.02
CA LYS A 239 21.63 23.45 -0.07
C LYS A 239 21.65 21.97 0.25
N ALA A 240 20.49 21.32 0.34
CA ALA A 240 20.41 19.87 0.53
C ALA A 240 20.99 19.13 -0.68
N THR A 241 20.65 19.57 -1.89
CA THR A 241 21.16 18.97 -3.13
C THR A 241 22.68 19.15 -3.27
N GLU A 242 23.19 20.34 -2.96
CA GLU A 242 24.63 20.63 -2.94
C GLU A 242 25.36 19.74 -1.94
N LEU A 243 24.83 19.64 -0.70
CA LEU A 243 25.43 18.85 0.36
C LEU A 243 25.41 17.35 0.04
N CYS A 244 24.29 16.82 -0.48
CA CYS A 244 24.20 15.43 -0.94
C CYS A 244 25.25 15.13 -2.01
N SER A 245 25.42 16.02 -2.99
CA SER A 245 26.38 15.84 -4.09
C SER A 245 27.82 15.81 -3.60
N ILE A 246 28.18 16.70 -2.65
CA ILE A 246 29.50 16.71 -2.01
C ILE A 246 29.77 15.38 -1.30
N TRP A 247 28.81 14.91 -0.52
CA TRP A 247 28.97 13.66 0.22
C TRP A 247 28.96 12.43 -0.69
N GLN A 248 28.19 12.43 -1.77
CA GLN A 248 28.18 11.36 -2.76
C GLN A 248 29.57 11.23 -3.41
N ALA A 249 30.16 12.35 -3.81
CA ALA A 249 31.51 12.39 -4.36
C ALA A 249 32.58 11.92 -3.34
N ASN A 250 32.38 12.22 -2.06
CA ASN A 250 33.25 11.70 -1.00
C ASN A 250 33.11 10.18 -0.87
N VAL A 251 31.89 9.65 -0.81
CA VAL A 251 31.59 8.22 -0.69
C VAL A 251 32.17 7.42 -1.87
N GLU A 252 32.14 7.98 -3.06
CA GLU A 252 32.71 7.38 -4.27
C GLU A 252 34.25 7.51 -4.35
N ASN A 253 34.86 8.38 -3.54
CA ASN A 253 36.31 8.61 -3.56
C ASN A 253 37.09 7.37 -3.07
N PRO A 254 37.92 6.74 -3.92
CA PRO A 254 38.72 5.58 -3.51
C PRO A 254 39.75 5.88 -2.43
N LYS A 255 40.19 7.15 -2.29
CA LYS A 255 41.21 7.57 -1.33
C LYS A 255 40.66 7.69 0.10
N TRP A 256 39.35 7.81 0.27
CA TRP A 256 38.72 7.91 1.59
C TRP A 256 38.05 6.58 1.94
N ASN A 257 38.63 5.84 2.88
CA ASN A 257 38.14 4.51 3.28
C ASN A 257 37.94 4.47 4.82
N PRO A 258 36.80 4.94 5.34
CA PRO A 258 36.56 5.05 6.78
C PRO A 258 36.16 3.69 7.39
N PHE A 259 36.96 2.64 7.16
CA PHE A 259 36.75 1.30 7.72
C PHE A 259 38.00 0.84 8.46
N LYS A 260 37.80 0.25 9.65
CA LYS A 260 38.82 -0.41 10.47
C LYS A 260 38.54 -1.90 10.55
N THR A 261 39.57 -2.72 10.36
CA THR A 261 39.49 -4.19 10.54
C THR A 261 39.54 -4.53 12.01
N VAL A 262 38.50 -5.19 12.53
CA VAL A 262 38.45 -5.67 13.91
C VAL A 262 38.57 -7.20 13.88
N THR A 263 39.58 -7.74 14.57
CA THR A 263 39.76 -9.18 14.72
C THR A 263 38.95 -9.65 15.93
N LEU A 264 37.78 -10.26 15.70
CA LEU A 264 37.03 -10.93 16.75
C LEU A 264 37.52 -12.38 16.85
N SER A 265 38.23 -12.68 17.93
CA SER A 265 38.55 -14.03 18.43
C SER A 265 38.69 -15.13 17.36
N GLY A 266 39.76 -15.06 16.55
CA GLY A 266 40.35 -16.25 15.94
C GLY A 266 40.00 -16.59 14.49
N GLU A 267 38.93 -16.07 13.87
CA GLU A 267 38.66 -16.45 12.46
C GLU A 267 37.85 -15.48 11.58
N VAL A 268 37.19 -14.44 12.11
CA VAL A 268 36.45 -13.48 11.27
C VAL A 268 37.03 -12.08 11.39
N GLN A 269 37.67 -11.61 10.31
CA GLN A 269 38.01 -10.21 10.13
C GLN A 269 36.77 -9.46 9.67
N ALA A 270 36.09 -8.77 10.59
CA ALA A 270 34.98 -7.89 10.25
C ALA A 270 35.51 -6.46 10.12
N GLU A 271 35.30 -5.83 8.97
CA GLU A 271 35.67 -4.43 8.77
C GLU A 271 34.49 -3.51 9.12
N THR A 272 34.58 -2.85 10.26
CA THR A 272 33.56 -1.92 10.75
C THR A 272 33.90 -0.48 10.39
N ILE A 273 32.90 0.40 10.36
CA ILE A 273 33.13 1.84 10.16
C ILE A 273 34.01 2.40 11.28
N ASP A 274 34.99 3.21 10.90
CA ASP A 274 35.82 3.94 11.84
C ASP A 274 35.02 5.07 12.51
N GLN A 275 34.67 4.87 13.79
CA GLN A 275 33.96 5.89 14.58
C GLN A 275 34.82 7.11 14.90
N GLU A 276 36.14 7.03 14.69
CA GLU A 276 37.10 8.13 14.88
C GLU A 276 37.39 8.89 13.58
N ASP A 277 36.77 8.52 12.44
CA ASP A 277 36.96 9.24 11.18
C ASP A 277 36.51 10.69 11.34
N GLN A 278 37.44 11.61 11.12
CA GLN A 278 37.24 13.05 11.35
C GLN A 278 36.12 13.63 10.46
N HIS A 279 35.99 13.15 9.22
CA HIS A 279 34.97 13.64 8.29
C HIS A 279 33.57 13.18 8.74
N LEU A 280 33.42 11.91 9.13
CA LEU A 280 32.17 11.37 9.65
C LEU A 280 31.77 12.00 11.00
N GLN A 281 32.73 12.25 11.89
CA GLN A 281 32.47 12.96 13.15
C GLN A 281 32.00 14.39 12.91
N GLN A 282 32.65 15.10 11.99
CA GLN A 282 32.26 16.47 11.63
C GLN A 282 30.87 16.49 10.98
N LEU A 283 30.57 15.55 10.08
CA LEU A 283 29.25 15.40 9.48
C LEU A 283 28.15 15.23 10.53
N ARG A 284 28.38 14.33 11.49
CA ARG A 284 27.42 14.07 12.58
C ARG A 284 27.22 15.30 13.46
N LYS A 285 28.31 16.03 13.77
CA LYS A 285 28.26 17.24 14.58
C LYS A 285 27.52 18.37 13.88
N ASP A 286 27.77 18.56 12.59
CA ASP A 286 27.22 19.66 11.84
C ASP A 286 25.79 19.39 11.38
N TRP A 287 25.46 18.18 10.95
CA TRP A 287 24.19 17.88 10.27
C TRP A 287 23.32 16.83 10.97
N GLY A 288 23.80 16.27 12.08
CA GLY A 288 23.03 15.33 12.90
C GLY A 288 23.24 13.86 12.54
N TYR A 289 22.58 12.99 13.31
CA TYR A 289 22.78 11.55 13.23
C TYR A 289 22.15 10.92 11.98
N GLU A 290 21.01 11.42 11.51
CA GLU A 290 20.31 10.87 10.33
C GLU A 290 21.12 11.06 9.05
N VAL A 291 21.73 12.24 8.87
CA VAL A 291 22.62 12.55 7.74
C VAL A 291 23.89 11.68 7.80
N TYR A 292 24.48 11.52 8.98
CA TYR A 292 25.59 10.59 9.20
C TYR A 292 25.22 9.14 8.83
N LEU A 293 24.04 8.68 9.24
CA LEU A 293 23.58 7.32 9.00
C LEU A 293 23.38 7.05 7.50
N ALA A 294 22.79 7.99 6.77
CA ALA A 294 22.62 7.90 5.31
C ALA A 294 23.96 7.70 4.58
N VAL A 295 24.99 8.46 4.95
CA VAL A 295 26.34 8.35 4.37
C VAL A 295 26.98 7.00 4.73
N VAL A 296 26.83 6.54 5.98
CA VAL A 296 27.37 5.24 6.42
C VAL A 296 26.71 4.07 5.71
N ILE A 297 25.40 4.12 5.49
CA ILE A 297 24.67 3.08 4.73
C ILE A 297 25.23 3.03 3.31
N ALA A 298 25.34 4.17 2.62
CA ALA A 298 25.90 4.23 1.27
C ALA A 298 27.35 3.68 1.20
N LEU A 299 28.20 4.00 2.17
CA LEU A 299 29.57 3.47 2.25
C LEU A 299 29.61 1.94 2.40
N LYS A 300 28.73 1.38 3.24
CA LYS A 300 28.62 -0.07 3.41
C LYS A 300 28.13 -0.74 2.13
N GLU A 301 27.12 -0.15 1.49
CA GLU A 301 26.56 -0.65 0.25
C GLU A 301 27.57 -0.65 -0.91
N ILE A 302 28.33 0.43 -1.12
CA ILE A 302 29.40 0.46 -2.14
C ILE A 302 30.42 -0.65 -1.86
N LYS A 303 30.79 -0.84 -0.59
CA LYS A 303 31.81 -1.83 -0.23
C LYS A 303 31.33 -3.27 -0.43
N GLU A 304 30.07 -3.54 -0.13
CA GLU A 304 29.47 -4.87 -0.24
C GLU A 304 29.13 -5.23 -1.69
N TYR A 305 28.63 -4.25 -2.47
CA TYR A 305 28.06 -4.51 -3.79
C TYR A 305 28.88 -3.99 -4.96
N SER A 306 29.88 -3.11 -4.75
CA SER A 306 30.83 -2.76 -5.81
C SER A 306 32.07 -3.65 -5.78
N MET A 307 32.10 -4.62 -6.70
CA MET A 307 33.22 -5.55 -6.83
C MET A 307 34.50 -4.92 -7.42
N LYS A 308 34.47 -3.71 -8.02
CA LYS A 308 35.64 -3.16 -8.77
C LYS A 308 35.82 -1.63 -8.76
N GLU A 309 34.76 -0.83 -8.85
CA GLU A 309 34.84 0.63 -8.97
C GLU A 309 33.86 1.24 -7.96
N ARG A 310 34.31 2.07 -7.01
CA ARG A 310 33.44 2.69 -5.98
C ARG A 310 32.43 3.67 -6.58
N THR A 311 31.44 3.14 -7.27
CA THR A 311 30.40 3.86 -8.00
C THR A 311 29.05 3.29 -7.60
N THR A 312 28.00 4.09 -7.77
CA THR A 312 26.64 3.61 -7.56
C THR A 312 26.33 2.45 -8.49
N THR A 313 25.83 1.34 -7.95
CA THR A 313 25.44 0.19 -8.76
C THR A 313 23.92 0.04 -8.74
N HIS A 314 23.35 -0.23 -9.91
CA HIS A 314 21.92 -0.50 -10.06
C HIS A 314 21.75 -2.02 -10.09
N GLN A 315 20.88 -2.56 -9.23
CA GLN A 315 20.57 -3.98 -9.24
C GLN A 315 19.07 -4.19 -9.24
N LEU A 316 18.64 -5.26 -9.91
CA LEU A 316 17.30 -5.80 -9.75
C LEU A 316 17.14 -6.28 -8.31
N TRP A 317 16.08 -5.83 -7.66
CA TRP A 317 15.85 -6.05 -6.25
C TRP A 317 14.40 -6.45 -6.01
N ASN A 318 14.23 -7.47 -5.19
CA ASN A 318 12.94 -7.86 -4.65
C ASN A 318 12.83 -7.19 -3.27
N PHE A 319 11.95 -6.20 -3.18
CA PHE A 319 11.72 -5.40 -1.98
C PHE A 319 10.90 -6.15 -0.92
N GLU A 320 10.04 -7.08 -1.34
CA GLU A 320 9.27 -7.96 -0.45
C GLU A 320 10.21 -8.91 0.32
N GLU A 321 11.09 -9.61 -0.40
CA GLU A 321 12.01 -10.57 0.19
C GLU A 321 13.33 -9.94 0.70
N GLY A 322 13.58 -8.67 0.39
CA GLY A 322 14.80 -7.97 0.81
C GLY A 322 16.08 -8.57 0.23
N ARG A 323 16.02 -9.13 -0.99
CA ARG A 323 17.15 -9.75 -1.68
C ARG A 323 17.26 -9.31 -3.14
N LYS A 324 18.39 -9.67 -3.76
CA LYS A 324 18.57 -9.50 -5.21
C LYS A 324 17.49 -10.27 -5.96
N ALA A 325 16.80 -9.61 -6.88
CA ALA A 325 15.82 -10.25 -7.73
C ALA A 325 16.48 -11.08 -8.83
N THR A 326 15.85 -12.19 -9.18
CA THR A 326 16.24 -13.04 -10.30
C THR A 326 15.80 -12.39 -11.63
N LEU A 327 16.37 -12.87 -12.74
CA LEU A 327 15.94 -12.39 -14.06
C LEU A 327 14.53 -12.88 -14.40
N GLU A 328 14.16 -14.05 -13.89
CA GLU A 328 12.82 -14.65 -14.03
C GLU A 328 11.76 -13.78 -13.37
N GLU A 329 11.98 -13.39 -12.10
CA GLU A 329 11.10 -12.46 -11.36
C GLU A 329 10.85 -11.16 -12.15
N ALA A 330 11.91 -10.58 -12.72
CA ALA A 330 11.77 -9.36 -13.53
C ALA A 330 11.06 -9.60 -14.87
N ILE A 331 11.19 -10.78 -15.48
CA ILE A 331 10.46 -11.13 -16.71
C ILE A 331 8.97 -11.29 -16.40
N CYS A 332 8.61 -12.01 -15.33
CA CYS A 332 7.22 -12.18 -14.92
C CYS A 332 6.53 -10.83 -14.68
N LEU A 333 7.20 -9.90 -13.98
CA LEU A 333 6.69 -8.53 -13.82
C LEU A 333 6.43 -7.85 -15.17
N MET A 334 7.36 -7.97 -16.11
CA MET A 334 7.20 -7.37 -17.44
C MET A 334 6.05 -8.01 -18.23
N GLU A 335 5.83 -9.32 -18.09
CA GLU A 335 4.69 -10.02 -18.71
C GLU A 335 3.35 -9.53 -18.18
N GLU A 336 3.22 -9.37 -16.86
CA GLU A 336 2.05 -8.81 -16.21
C GLU A 336 1.76 -7.39 -16.71
N LYS A 337 2.78 -6.51 -16.68
CA LYS A 337 2.64 -5.11 -17.13
C LYS A 337 2.35 -5.00 -18.63
N LEU A 338 2.91 -5.86 -19.46
CA LEU A 338 2.58 -5.91 -20.88
C LEU A 338 1.14 -6.40 -21.11
N THR A 339 0.65 -7.32 -20.27
CA THR A 339 -0.73 -7.79 -20.33
C THR A 339 -1.70 -6.69 -19.92
N GLU A 340 -1.43 -5.97 -18.82
CA GLU A 340 -2.18 -4.78 -18.41
C GLU A 340 -2.19 -3.72 -19.53
N ALA A 341 -1.03 -3.43 -20.12
CA ALA A 341 -0.90 -2.45 -21.20
C ALA A 341 -1.67 -2.89 -22.46
N LYS A 342 -1.66 -4.19 -22.80
CA LYS A 342 -2.41 -4.74 -23.92
C LYS A 342 -3.92 -4.65 -23.68
N ILE A 343 -4.39 -4.87 -22.45
CA ILE A 343 -5.80 -4.64 -22.09
C ILE A 343 -6.16 -3.16 -22.29
N LYS A 344 -5.31 -2.22 -21.84
CA LYS A 344 -5.51 -0.78 -22.04
C LYS A 344 -5.53 -0.38 -23.53
N ASP A 345 -4.73 -1.01 -24.38
CA ASP A 345 -4.66 -0.73 -25.83
C ASP A 345 -5.83 -1.37 -26.63
N THR A 346 -6.59 -2.30 -26.03
CA THR A 346 -7.74 -2.95 -26.71
C THR A 346 -8.98 -2.08 -26.84
N GLY A 347 -8.99 -0.89 -26.22
CA GLY A 347 -10.16 0.01 -26.20
C GLY A 347 -11.31 -0.47 -25.31
N PHE A 348 -11.03 -1.43 -24.42
CA PHE A 348 -11.93 -1.86 -23.35
C PHE A 348 -11.59 -1.10 -22.06
N VAL A 349 -12.63 -0.63 -21.39
CA VAL A 349 -12.55 0.15 -20.14
C VAL A 349 -12.80 -0.79 -18.97
N LYS A 350 -12.27 -0.47 -17.78
CA LYS A 350 -12.52 -1.21 -16.53
C LYS A 350 -13.78 -0.73 -15.82
N VAL A 351 -14.33 -1.55 -14.93
CA VAL A 351 -15.57 -1.22 -14.22
C VAL A 351 -15.40 0.02 -13.34
N ASP A 352 -14.33 0.14 -12.56
CA ASP A 352 -14.05 1.27 -11.67
C ASP A 352 -13.90 2.64 -12.39
N GLU A 353 -13.51 2.63 -13.66
CA GLU A 353 -13.35 3.83 -14.50
C GLU A 353 -14.69 4.39 -15.05
N LEU A 354 -15.81 3.68 -14.83
CA LEU A 354 -17.11 4.08 -15.36
C LEU A 354 -17.65 5.35 -14.68
N LYS A 355 -18.16 6.28 -15.50
CA LYS A 355 -18.69 7.57 -15.04
C LYS A 355 -20.15 7.75 -15.47
N PRO A 356 -20.97 8.47 -14.69
CA PRO A 356 -22.33 8.77 -15.11
C PRO A 356 -22.38 9.53 -16.45
N GLY A 357 -23.25 9.08 -17.36
CA GLY A 357 -23.48 9.75 -18.65
C GLY A 357 -22.47 9.43 -19.75
N THR A 358 -21.57 8.47 -19.55
CA THR A 358 -20.69 7.97 -20.62
C THR A 358 -21.43 6.95 -21.49
N GLU A 359 -21.19 7.02 -22.79
CA GLU A 359 -21.76 6.12 -23.81
C GLU A 359 -20.66 5.62 -24.74
N GLY A 360 -20.89 4.51 -25.45
CA GLY A 360 -19.93 3.98 -26.42
C GLY A 360 -18.79 3.15 -25.80
N ILE A 361 -18.99 2.64 -24.58
CA ILE A 361 -17.94 1.96 -23.79
C ILE A 361 -17.86 0.48 -24.16
N ASN A 362 -16.66 -0.05 -24.32
CA ASN A 362 -16.46 -1.49 -24.48
C ASN A 362 -15.97 -2.07 -23.15
N LEU A 363 -16.56 -3.18 -22.71
CA LEU A 363 -16.26 -3.82 -21.42
C LEU A 363 -16.11 -5.33 -21.58
N ILE A 364 -15.25 -5.94 -20.79
CA ILE A 364 -15.16 -7.40 -20.63
C ILE A 364 -15.60 -7.70 -19.20
N VAL A 365 -16.72 -8.40 -19.04
CA VAL A 365 -17.29 -8.65 -17.71
C VAL A 365 -17.71 -10.09 -17.56
N LYS A 366 -17.61 -10.61 -16.34
CA LYS A 366 -18.12 -11.92 -15.94
C LYS A 366 -19.46 -11.76 -15.24
N VAL A 367 -20.43 -12.61 -15.59
CA VAL A 367 -21.75 -12.61 -14.97
C VAL A 367 -21.68 -13.35 -13.64
N LEU A 368 -21.99 -12.66 -12.53
CA LEU A 368 -22.03 -13.26 -11.19
C LEU A 368 -23.43 -13.80 -10.88
N ASN A 369 -24.45 -12.96 -11.09
CA ASN A 369 -25.84 -13.29 -10.77
C ASN A 369 -26.81 -12.58 -11.73
N THR A 370 -28.00 -13.15 -11.93
CA THR A 370 -29.04 -12.60 -12.80
C THR A 370 -30.41 -12.71 -12.16
N ASP A 371 -31.08 -11.57 -12.00
CA ASP A 371 -32.45 -11.46 -11.51
C ASP A 371 -33.39 -10.98 -12.62
N VAL A 372 -34.45 -11.74 -12.90
CA VAL A 372 -35.44 -11.40 -13.95
C VAL A 372 -36.55 -10.57 -13.33
N VAL A 373 -36.39 -9.25 -13.40
CA VAL A 373 -37.29 -8.26 -12.77
C VAL A 373 -38.68 -8.20 -13.43
N PHE A 374 -38.79 -8.50 -14.73
CA PHE A 374 -40.06 -8.46 -15.45
C PHE A 374 -40.12 -9.53 -16.55
N ASP A 375 -41.18 -10.35 -16.57
CA ASP A 375 -41.45 -11.31 -17.66
C ASP A 375 -42.97 -11.36 -17.91
N LYS A 376 -43.42 -10.64 -18.96
CA LYS A 376 -44.82 -10.69 -19.41
C LYS A 376 -44.90 -11.36 -20.77
N ARG A 377 -45.41 -12.60 -20.79
CA ARG A 377 -45.83 -13.31 -22.01
C ARG A 377 -47.32 -13.10 -22.21
N GLU A 378 -47.70 -12.33 -23.22
CA GLU A 378 -49.11 -12.23 -23.62
C GLU A 378 -49.50 -13.47 -24.44
N GLU A 379 -50.23 -14.40 -23.83
CA GLU A 379 -50.98 -15.43 -24.55
C GLU A 379 -52.28 -14.82 -25.08
N GLN A 380 -52.47 -14.77 -26.40
CA GLN A 380 -53.74 -14.36 -26.98
C GLN A 380 -54.79 -15.46 -26.80
N GLN A 381 -55.88 -15.16 -26.11
CA GLN A 381 -57.17 -15.78 -26.40
C GLN A 381 -57.61 -15.31 -27.80
N SER A 382 -57.91 -16.28 -28.64
CA SER A 382 -58.22 -16.19 -30.07
C SER A 382 -59.28 -15.15 -30.43
N LEU A 383 -58.95 -14.24 -31.35
CA LEU A 383 -59.90 -13.59 -32.27
C LEU A 383 -59.33 -13.59 -33.70
N PRO A 384 -60.13 -13.89 -34.73
CA PRO A 384 -59.64 -13.98 -36.09
C PRO A 384 -59.71 -12.62 -36.78
N SER A 385 -58.58 -11.95 -36.99
CA SER A 385 -58.47 -11.00 -38.10
C SER A 385 -57.02 -10.76 -38.53
N TYR A 386 -56.83 -10.71 -39.83
CA TYR A 386 -55.57 -10.56 -40.54
C TYR A 386 -54.87 -9.23 -40.21
N HIS A 387 -54.07 -9.20 -39.14
CA HIS A 387 -52.98 -8.25 -38.99
C HIS A 387 -51.79 -8.96 -38.34
N TYR A 388 -50.63 -8.91 -39.00
CA TYR A 388 -49.35 -9.40 -38.49
C TYR A 388 -48.92 -8.51 -37.30
N SER A 389 -49.37 -8.83 -36.09
CA SER A 389 -48.89 -8.19 -34.86
C SER A 389 -47.74 -9.02 -34.28
N SER A 390 -46.50 -8.54 -34.46
CA SER A 390 -45.33 -9.10 -33.78
C SER A 390 -45.56 -9.15 -32.27
N PHE A 391 -45.44 -10.34 -31.71
CA PHE A 391 -45.35 -10.60 -30.28
C PHE A 391 -44.39 -9.60 -29.61
N ARG A 392 -44.89 -8.78 -28.69
CA ARG A 392 -44.02 -7.98 -27.79
C ARG A 392 -43.92 -8.70 -26.46
N THR A 393 -43.11 -9.76 -26.39
CA THR A 393 -42.56 -10.18 -25.09
C THR A 393 -41.73 -9.03 -24.55
N THR A 394 -42.04 -8.57 -23.34
CA THR A 394 -41.20 -7.62 -22.60
C THR A 394 -40.60 -8.39 -21.44
N ARG A 395 -39.32 -8.77 -21.59
CA ARG A 395 -38.54 -9.39 -20.53
C ARG A 395 -37.42 -8.43 -20.12
N VAL A 396 -37.21 -8.21 -18.84
CA VAL A 396 -36.14 -7.37 -18.31
C VAL A 396 -35.44 -8.12 -17.19
N ALA A 397 -34.12 -8.13 -17.22
CA ALA A 397 -33.31 -8.67 -16.14
C ALA A 397 -32.23 -7.67 -15.70
N GLU A 398 -31.96 -7.68 -14.40
CA GLU A 398 -30.84 -6.98 -13.77
C GLU A 398 -29.81 -8.04 -13.42
N SER A 399 -28.63 -7.96 -14.03
CA SER A 399 -27.55 -8.92 -13.81
C SER A 399 -26.35 -8.24 -13.17
N LEU A 400 -25.85 -8.81 -12.08
CA LEU A 400 -24.60 -8.36 -11.48
C LEU A 400 -23.44 -8.88 -12.34
N VAL A 401 -22.67 -7.96 -12.91
CA VAL A 401 -21.51 -8.26 -13.74
C VAL A 401 -20.30 -7.49 -13.23
N GLY A 402 -19.10 -8.03 -13.42
CA GLY A 402 -17.89 -7.35 -12.96
C GLY A 402 -16.61 -7.85 -13.60
N ASP A 403 -15.53 -7.16 -13.29
CA ASP A 403 -14.15 -7.52 -13.61
C ASP A 403 -13.30 -7.45 -12.33
N GLU A 404 -11.98 -7.54 -12.45
CA GLU A 404 -11.07 -7.48 -11.29
C GLU A 404 -11.08 -6.13 -10.55
N THR A 405 -11.77 -5.11 -11.07
CA THR A 405 -11.83 -3.74 -10.51
C THR A 405 -13.14 -3.42 -9.80
N GLY A 406 -14.17 -4.25 -9.97
CA GLY A 406 -15.43 -4.07 -9.27
C GLY A 406 -16.64 -4.62 -10.02
N THR A 407 -17.83 -4.30 -9.49
CA THR A 407 -19.11 -4.78 -10.02
C THR A 407 -20.06 -3.66 -10.41
N ILE A 408 -20.92 -3.95 -11.38
CA ILE A 408 -22.01 -3.07 -11.84
C ILE A 408 -23.22 -3.91 -12.26
N ILE A 409 -24.42 -3.37 -12.06
CA ILE A 409 -25.67 -3.98 -12.51
C ILE A 409 -25.89 -3.65 -13.98
N LEU A 410 -25.94 -4.69 -14.81
CA LEU A 410 -26.28 -4.66 -16.23
C LEU A 410 -27.78 -4.93 -16.43
N THR A 411 -28.47 -3.96 -17.02
CA THR A 411 -29.88 -4.08 -17.39
C THR A 411 -30.00 -4.64 -18.81
N THR A 412 -30.61 -5.82 -18.95
CA THR A 412 -30.79 -6.51 -20.24
C THR A 412 -32.27 -6.72 -20.55
N ARG A 413 -32.60 -6.77 -21.85
CA ARG A 413 -33.99 -6.88 -22.32
C ARG A 413 -34.18 -8.00 -23.33
N ASN A 414 -35.36 -8.63 -23.26
CA ASN A 414 -35.83 -9.67 -24.19
C ASN A 414 -34.80 -10.78 -24.35
N GLU A 415 -34.32 -11.01 -25.57
CA GLU A 415 -33.36 -12.06 -25.89
C GLU A 415 -31.95 -11.82 -25.33
N GLN A 416 -31.62 -10.61 -24.85
CA GLN A 416 -30.34 -10.37 -24.18
C GLN A 416 -30.28 -11.13 -22.85
N VAL A 417 -31.42 -11.37 -22.20
CA VAL A 417 -31.49 -12.06 -20.90
C VAL A 417 -31.00 -13.50 -21.03
N ASP A 418 -31.17 -14.12 -22.20
CA ASP A 418 -30.72 -15.50 -22.43
C ASP A 418 -29.19 -15.64 -22.49
N LEU A 419 -28.46 -14.52 -22.66
CA LEU A 419 -26.99 -14.48 -22.63
C LEU A 419 -26.43 -14.33 -21.21
N MET A 420 -27.28 -14.00 -20.24
CA MET A 420 -26.88 -13.70 -18.85
C MET A 420 -26.82 -14.98 -18.01
N THR A 421 -25.99 -15.94 -18.42
CA THR A 421 -25.78 -17.16 -17.64
C THR A 421 -24.66 -16.93 -16.62
N PRO A 422 -24.89 -17.13 -15.31
CA PRO A 422 -23.84 -17.00 -14.29
C PRO A 422 -22.59 -17.80 -14.64
N GLY A 423 -21.41 -17.18 -14.45
CA GLY A 423 -20.11 -17.71 -14.83
C GLY A 423 -19.70 -17.42 -16.29
N SER A 424 -20.59 -16.92 -17.13
CA SER A 424 -20.25 -16.57 -18.53
C SER A 424 -19.50 -15.24 -18.61
N ILE A 425 -18.59 -15.14 -19.58
CA ILE A 425 -17.85 -13.91 -19.87
C ILE A 425 -18.45 -13.24 -21.09
N LEU A 426 -18.73 -11.96 -20.94
CA LEU A 426 -19.39 -11.14 -21.95
C LEU A 426 -18.47 -10.02 -22.39
N LEU A 427 -18.33 -9.90 -23.71
CA LEU A 427 -17.76 -8.74 -24.40
C LEU A 427 -18.92 -7.81 -24.73
N LEU A 428 -18.97 -6.66 -24.06
CA LEU A 428 -19.95 -5.61 -24.29
C LEU A 428 -19.32 -4.55 -25.18
N TYR A 429 -20.01 -4.15 -26.24
CA TYR A 429 -19.55 -3.13 -27.18
C TYR A 429 -20.52 -1.95 -27.22
N GLY A 430 -20.01 -0.73 -27.10
CA GLY A 430 -20.86 0.46 -27.17
C GLY A 430 -21.92 0.54 -26.06
N ALA A 431 -21.60 0.04 -24.86
CA ALA A 431 -22.44 0.13 -23.68
C ALA A 431 -22.58 1.59 -23.22
N LYS A 432 -23.66 1.86 -22.49
CA LYS A 432 -23.95 3.18 -21.91
C LYS A 432 -24.24 3.08 -20.42
N ILE A 433 -23.85 4.12 -19.71
CA ILE A 433 -24.10 4.27 -18.28
C ILE A 433 -25.35 5.11 -18.08
N GLN A 434 -26.35 4.50 -17.44
CA GLN A 434 -27.62 5.13 -17.10
C GLN A 434 -27.71 5.33 -15.59
N ILE A 435 -28.34 6.41 -15.14
CA ILE A 435 -28.71 6.57 -13.73
C ILE A 435 -30.17 6.14 -13.58
N TYR A 436 -30.42 5.18 -12.69
CA TYR A 436 -31.75 4.76 -12.28
C TYR A 436 -31.93 5.04 -10.79
N ARG A 437 -32.82 5.96 -10.45
CA ARG A 437 -33.11 6.38 -9.05
C ARG A 437 -31.87 6.77 -8.24
N GLY A 438 -30.89 7.43 -8.88
CA GLY A 438 -29.64 7.83 -8.23
C GLY A 438 -28.50 6.82 -8.34
N PHE A 439 -28.75 5.59 -8.82
CA PHE A 439 -27.74 4.55 -8.91
C PHE A 439 -27.32 4.28 -10.35
N LEU A 440 -26.05 3.93 -10.58
CA LEU A 440 -25.58 3.59 -11.92
C LEU A 440 -26.11 2.23 -12.36
N ARG A 441 -26.42 2.13 -13.66
CA ARG A 441 -26.79 0.91 -14.36
C ARG A 441 -26.08 0.89 -15.69
N LEU A 442 -25.47 -0.23 -16.02
CA LEU A 442 -24.93 -0.48 -17.35
C LEU A 442 -26.08 -0.94 -18.25
N ALA A 443 -26.13 -0.45 -19.49
CA ALA A 443 -27.11 -0.88 -20.47
C ALA A 443 -26.46 -1.03 -21.85
N VAL A 444 -26.92 -2.02 -22.61
CA VAL A 444 -26.52 -2.23 -24.00
C VAL A 444 -27.76 -2.20 -24.88
N GLU A 445 -27.77 -1.35 -25.91
CA GLU A 445 -28.97 -1.12 -26.71
C GLU A 445 -29.29 -2.29 -27.64
N ASN A 446 -28.28 -2.86 -28.28
CA ASN A 446 -28.47 -3.91 -29.27
C ASN A 446 -27.91 -5.25 -28.78
N LYS A 447 -28.62 -6.36 -29.03
CA LYS A 447 -28.11 -7.70 -28.69
C LYS A 447 -26.79 -8.02 -29.42
N MET A 448 -26.61 -7.53 -30.64
CA MET A 448 -25.37 -7.75 -31.42
C MET A 448 -24.11 -7.15 -30.78
N GLN A 449 -24.29 -6.27 -29.79
CA GLN A 449 -23.22 -5.66 -29.01
C GLN A 449 -22.82 -6.48 -27.78
N ILE A 450 -23.52 -7.60 -27.49
CA ILE A 450 -23.16 -8.53 -26.41
C ILE A 450 -22.66 -9.82 -27.08
N LYS A 451 -21.40 -10.17 -26.85
CA LYS A 451 -20.82 -11.44 -27.32
C LYS A 451 -20.36 -12.27 -26.14
N VAL A 452 -20.73 -13.55 -26.13
CA VAL A 452 -20.19 -14.51 -25.16
C VAL A 452 -18.78 -14.89 -25.63
N ALA A 453 -17.79 -14.72 -24.75
CA ALA A 453 -16.41 -15.10 -25.00
C ALA A 453 -16.15 -16.55 -24.57
N GLU A 454 -15.03 -17.11 -25.02
CA GLU A 454 -14.53 -18.36 -24.45
C GLU A 454 -14.22 -18.19 -22.95
N PRO A 455 -14.42 -19.23 -22.12
CA PRO A 455 -14.13 -19.15 -20.70
C PRO A 455 -12.67 -18.74 -20.45
N MET A 456 -12.49 -17.62 -19.76
CA MET A 456 -11.23 -17.08 -19.28
C MET A 456 -11.30 -17.01 -17.76
N GLU A 457 -10.32 -17.55 -17.06
CA GLU A 457 -10.30 -17.45 -15.60
C GLU A 457 -9.75 -16.08 -15.20
N PHE A 458 -10.64 -15.21 -14.71
CA PHE A 458 -10.30 -14.06 -13.87
C PHE A 458 -11.29 -13.97 -12.71
N ASP A 459 -10.77 -13.51 -11.57
CA ASP A 459 -11.55 -13.24 -10.36
C ASP A 459 -12.17 -11.85 -10.46
N VAL A 460 -13.43 -11.75 -10.03
CA VAL A 460 -14.17 -10.49 -10.00
C VAL A 460 -14.09 -9.96 -8.58
N ASP A 461 -13.77 -8.67 -8.44
CA ASP A 461 -13.86 -8.00 -7.14
C ASP A 461 -15.34 -7.74 -6.81
N ASP A 462 -15.92 -8.57 -5.94
CA ASP A 462 -17.31 -8.53 -5.53
C ASP A 462 -17.55 -7.82 -4.18
N ASP A 463 -16.55 -7.07 -3.68
CA ASP A 463 -16.70 -6.26 -2.48
C ASP A 463 -17.77 -5.16 -2.68
N GLU A 464 -18.59 -4.92 -1.64
CA GLU A 464 -19.70 -3.95 -1.70
C GLU A 464 -19.22 -2.52 -1.99
N ASP A 465 -18.01 -2.17 -1.52
CA ASP A 465 -17.40 -0.84 -1.74
C ASP A 465 -16.96 -0.62 -3.20
N CYS A 466 -16.71 -1.70 -3.95
CA CYS A 466 -16.33 -1.70 -5.36
C CYS A 466 -17.56 -1.87 -6.29
N ASN A 467 -18.77 -1.87 -5.74
CA ASN A 467 -20.01 -1.96 -6.52
C ASN A 467 -20.52 -0.57 -6.92
N LEU A 468 -20.29 -0.18 -8.18
CA LEU A 468 -20.72 1.11 -8.72
C LEU A 468 -22.23 1.30 -8.76
N SER A 469 -23.00 0.21 -8.66
CA SER A 469 -24.47 0.27 -8.59
C SER A 469 -25.03 0.52 -7.20
N LEU A 470 -24.17 0.53 -6.16
CA LEU A 470 -24.52 0.92 -4.78
C LEU A 470 -24.14 2.38 -4.47
N ALA A 471 -23.25 2.99 -5.26
CA ALA A 471 -22.91 4.40 -5.15
C ALA A 471 -24.08 5.30 -5.61
N GLU A 472 -24.37 6.34 -4.82
CA GLU A 472 -25.45 7.29 -5.07
C GLU A 472 -24.91 8.54 -5.78
N TYR A 473 -25.53 8.89 -6.91
CA TYR A 473 -25.11 9.99 -7.78
C TYR A 473 -26.23 11.02 -7.95
N GLU A 474 -25.91 12.29 -7.72
CA GLU A 474 -26.82 13.41 -7.99
C GLU A 474 -26.64 13.95 -9.41
N ALA A 475 -27.74 14.03 -10.16
CA ALA A 475 -27.74 14.67 -11.47
C ALA A 475 -27.77 16.20 -11.30
N ILE A 476 -26.63 16.86 -11.50
CA ILE A 476 -26.57 18.32 -11.56
C ILE A 476 -27.14 18.79 -12.90
N LEU A 477 -28.43 19.14 -12.91
CA LEU A 477 -29.08 19.80 -14.04
C LEU A 477 -28.44 21.19 -14.23
N LYS A 478 -27.62 21.35 -15.28
CA LYS A 478 -27.20 22.68 -15.74
C LYS A 478 -28.40 23.31 -16.45
N TYR A 479 -28.95 24.36 -15.84
CA TYR A 479 -29.99 25.22 -16.44
C TYR A 479 -29.44 26.11 -17.55
#